data_AF-A0A699R7S3-F1
#
_entry.id   AF-A0A699R7S3-F1
#
_cell.length_a   1.000
_cell.length_b   1.000
_cell.length_c   1.000
_cell.angle_alpha   90.00
_cell.angle_beta   90.00
_cell.angle_gamma   90.00
#
_symmetry.space_group_name_H-M   'P 1'
#
loop_
_entity.id
_entity.type
_entity.pdbx_description
1 polymer ?
#
loop_
_entity_poly.entity_id
_entity_poly.type
_entity_poly.pdbx_seq_one_letter_code
_entity_poly.pdbx_strand_id
1 'polypeptide(L)' 'MESVFHISNCTAKNQVKFATCTIHYVALTWWNTHVQTVGHEAAYGMSWKTLMKMMTDKYCPRNEIRKLEMELWKLK' A
#
# COMPACT_ATOMS: atom_id res chain seq x y z
N MET A 1 -5.02 1.08 -8.56
CA MET A 1 -3.65 0.83 -9.05
C MET A 1 -3.57 -0.40 -9.94
N GLU A 2 -4.17 -1.53 -9.56
CA GLU A 2 -4.09 -2.78 -10.34
C GLU A 2 -4.64 -2.67 -11.76
N SER A 3 -5.76 -1.96 -11.95
CA SER A 3 -6.29 -1.64 -13.27
C SER A 3 -5.31 -0.83 -14.13
N VAL A 4 -4.60 0.12 -13.53
CA VAL A 4 -3.56 0.92 -14.21
C VAL A 4 -2.40 0.02 -14.63
N PHE A 5 -1.98 -0.91 -13.78
CA PHE A 5 -0.94 -1.89 -14.15
C PHE A 5 -1.36 -2.76 -15.33
N HIS A 6 -2.60 -3.23 -15.33
CA HIS A 6 -3.16 -4.03 -16.41
C HIS A 6 -3.21 -3.23 -17.72
N ILE A 7 -3.80 -2.03 -17.70
CA ILE A 7 -3.96 -1.19 -18.90
C ILE A 7 -2.60 -0.75 -19.48
N SER A 8 -1.61 -0.48 -18.62
CA SER A 8 -0.28 -0.02 -19.04
C SER A 8 0.70 -1.14 -19.37
N ASN A 9 0.30 -2.42 -19.27
CA ASN A 9 1.21 -3.57 -19.37
C ASN A 9 2.42 -3.44 -18.42
N CYS A 10 2.19 -2.96 -17.19
CA CYS A 10 3.23 -2.72 -16.22
C CYS A 10 3.86 -4.04 -15.74
N THR A 11 5.13 -4.25 -16.08
CA THR A 11 5.89 -5.41 -15.62
C THR A 11 6.04 -5.42 -14.09
N ALA A 12 6.04 -6.61 -13.47
CA ALA A 12 6.14 -6.76 -12.01
C ALA A 12 7.28 -5.94 -11.36
N LYS A 13 8.45 -5.89 -12.01
CA LYS A 13 9.63 -5.11 -11.54
C LYS A 13 9.40 -3.60 -11.42
N ASN A 14 8.40 -3.06 -12.12
CA ASN A 14 8.10 -1.63 -12.14
C ASN A 14 6.89 -1.26 -11.29
N GLN A 15 6.09 -2.24 -10.84
CA GLN A 15 4.82 -1.98 -10.14
C GLN A 15 5.02 -1.19 -8.84
N VAL A 16 5.99 -1.57 -8.01
CA VAL A 16 6.29 -0.86 -6.76
C VAL A 16 6.72 0.57 -7.04
N LYS A 17 7.67 0.77 -7.97
CA LYS A 17 8.11 2.12 -8.39
C LYS A 17 6.90 2.98 -8.80
N PHE A 18 6.06 2.46 -9.68
CA PHE A 18 4.91 3.18 -10.20
C PHE A 18 3.85 3.48 -9.12
N ALA A 19 3.53 2.51 -8.26
CA ALA A 19 2.58 2.72 -7.16
C ALA A 19 3.08 3.77 -6.17
N THR A 20 4.38 3.75 -5.84
CA THR A 20 4.93 4.67 -4.84
C THR A 20 4.87 6.14 -5.27
N CYS A 21 4.84 6.41 -6.58
CA CYS A 21 4.59 7.76 -7.12
C CYS A 21 3.21 8.33 -6.78
N THR A 22 2.26 7.48 -6.37
CA THR A 22 0.90 7.91 -5.96
C THR A 22 0.76 8.13 -4.46
N ILE A 23 1.82 7.86 -3.68
CA ILE A 23 1.81 8.02 -2.24
C ILE A 23 2.03 9.50 -1.88
N HIS A 24 1.16 10.05 -1.03
CA HIS A 24 1.20 11.46 -0.62
C HIS A 24 1.14 11.61 0.90
N TYR A 25 1.45 12.81 1.41
CA TYR A 25 1.31 13.19 2.81
C TYR A 25 2.01 12.24 3.79
N VAL A 26 1.33 11.86 4.88
CA VAL A 26 1.85 11.00 5.94
C VAL A 26 2.28 9.62 5.41
N ALA A 27 1.62 9.12 4.35
CA ALA A 27 2.02 7.87 3.72
C ALA A 27 3.35 8.00 2.98
N LEU A 28 3.65 9.16 2.41
CA LEU A 28 4.92 9.40 1.71
C LEU A 28 6.07 9.47 2.71
N THR A 29 5.87 10.16 3.83
CA THR A 29 6.86 10.20 4.93
C THR A 29 7.17 8.79 5.45
N TRP A 30 6.14 7.96 5.62
CA TRP A 30 6.32 6.57 6.01
C TRP A 30 7.09 5.76 4.95
N TRP A 31 6.73 5.88 3.68
CA TRP A 31 7.41 5.18 2.59
C TRP A 31 8.89 5.58 2.51
N ASN A 32 9.20 6.87 2.60
CA ASN A 32 10.59 7.36 2.61
C ASN A 32 11.39 6.81 3.79
N THR A 33 10.78 6.74 4.98
CA THR A 33 11.40 6.13 6.17
C THR A 33 11.67 4.65 5.95
N HIS A 34 10.75 3.94 5.30
CA HIS A 34 10.94 2.53 4.96
C HIS A 34 12.11 2.34 4.00
N VAL A 35 12.16 3.12 2.91
CA VAL A 35 13.26 3.11 1.93
C VAL A 35 14.60 3.41 2.60
N GLN A 36 14.65 4.38 3.53
CA GLN A 36 15.86 4.69 4.29
C GLN A 36 16.30 3.52 5.19
N THR A 37 15.34 2.82 5.80
CA THR A 37 15.62 1.71 6.72
C THR A 37 16.11 0.46 6.00
N VAL A 38 15.45 0.06 4.90
CA VAL A 38 15.76 -1.21 4.21
C VAL A 38 16.70 -1.04 3.02
N GLY A 39 16.94 0.20 2.60
CA GLY A 39 17.72 0.53 1.41
C GLY A 39 16.89 0.51 0.12
N HIS A 40 17.35 1.30 -0.86
CA HIS A 40 16.63 1.52 -2.12
C HIS A 40 16.42 0.21 -2.91
N GLU A 41 17.45 -0.63 -3.04
CA GLU A 41 17.33 -1.89 -3.78
C GLU A 41 16.32 -2.85 -3.15
N ALA A 42 16.35 -3.03 -1.83
CA ALA A 42 15.41 -3.90 -1.14
C ALA A 42 13.98 -3.34 -1.19
N ALA A 43 13.82 -2.03 -0.98
CA ALA A 43 12.51 -1.38 -1.01
C ALA A 43 11.84 -1.49 -2.38
N TYR A 44 12.57 -1.24 -3.46
CA TYR A 44 12.01 -1.31 -4.81
C TYR A 44 12.06 -2.71 -5.44
N GLY A 45 12.82 -3.64 -4.85
CA GLY A 45 12.90 -5.04 -5.26
C GLY A 45 11.76 -5.92 -4.72
N MET A 46 10.97 -5.42 -3.76
CA MET A 46 9.83 -6.18 -3.23
C MET A 46 8.70 -6.33 -4.25
N SER A 47 7.83 -7.31 -4.01
CA SER A 47 6.63 -7.49 -4.83
C SER A 47 5.56 -6.45 -4.50
N TRP A 48 4.71 -6.13 -5.49
CA TRP A 48 3.50 -5.32 -5.26
C TRP A 48 2.60 -5.88 -4.14
N LYS A 49 2.46 -7.21 -4.08
CA LYS A 49 1.70 -7.90 -3.04
C LYS A 49 2.25 -7.63 -1.63
N THR A 50 3.57 -7.57 -1.50
CA THR A 50 4.25 -7.23 -0.24
C THR A 50 3.95 -5.78 0.16
N LEU A 51 4.11 -4.83 -0.77
CA LEU A 51 3.79 -3.42 -0.51
C LEU A 51 2.32 -3.24 -0.12
N MET A 52 1.40 -3.88 -0.82
CA MET A 52 -0.03 -3.81 -0.52
C MET A 52 -0.31 -4.31 0.91
N LYS A 53 0.26 -5.45 1.30
CA LYS A 53 0.12 -5.98 2.66
C LYS A 53 0.60 -4.96 3.71
N MET A 54 1.77 -4.36 3.51
CA MET A 54 2.30 -3.35 4.43
C MET A 54 1.40 -2.12 4.54
N MET A 55 0.85 -1.65 3.42
CA MET A 55 -0.09 -0.54 3.39
C MET A 55 -1.39 -0.88 4.13
N THR A 56 -1.95 -2.07 3.89
CA THR A 56 -3.16 -2.55 4.57
C THR A 56 -2.93 -2.68 6.08
N ASP A 57 -1.82 -3.31 6.50
CA ASP A 57 -1.50 -3.50 7.92
C ASP A 57 -1.35 -2.16 8.65
N LYS A 58 -0.81 -1.13 7.97
CA LYS A 58 -0.59 0.20 8.56
C LYS A 58 -1.84 1.09 8.56
N TYR A 59 -2.61 1.09 7.48
CA TYR A 59 -3.67 2.08 7.24
C TYR A 59 -5.10 1.52 7.27
N CYS A 60 -5.27 0.20 7.25
CA CYS A 60 -6.57 -0.47 7.31
C CYS A 60 -6.63 -1.41 8.53
N PRO A 61 -6.53 -0.88 9.75
CA PRO A 61 -6.40 -1.71 10.93
C PRO A 61 -7.73 -2.44 11.22
N ARG A 62 -7.63 -3.75 11.48
CA ARG A 62 -8.80 -4.65 11.53
C ARG A 62 -9.80 -4.30 12.63
N ASN A 63 -9.35 -3.66 13.70
CA ASN A 63 -10.22 -3.16 14.78
C ASN A 63 -11.17 -2.06 14.29
N GLU A 64 -10.69 -1.12 13.47
CA GLU A 64 -11.51 -0.04 12.92
C GLU A 64 -12.51 -0.60 11.90
N ILE A 65 -12.08 -1.57 11.07
CA ILE A 65 -12.99 -2.29 10.16
C ILE A 65 -14.14 -2.95 10.95
N ARG A 66 -13.80 -3.69 12.02
CA ARG A 66 -14.81 -4.32 12.89
C ARG A 66 -15.73 -3.31 13.55
N LYS A 67 -15.21 -2.15 13.94
CA LYS A 67 -16.01 -1.07 14.51
C LYS A 67 -17.05 -0.57 13.49
N LEU A 68 -16.62 -0.32 12.25
CA LEU A 68 -17.52 0.05 11.16
C LEU A 68 -18.55 -1.04 10.84
N GLU A 69 -18.14 -2.32 10.84
CA GLU A 69 -19.06 -3.46 10.65
C GLU A 69 -20.14 -3.49 11.75
N MET A 70 -19.77 -3.25 13.01
CA MET A 70 -20.71 -3.18 14.12
C MET A 70 -21.65 -1.97 14.04
N GLU A 71 -21.13 -0.80 13.66
CA GLU A 71 -21.94 0.41 13.45
C GLU A 71 -22.98 0.18 12.33
N LEU A 72 -22.55 -0.40 11.20
CA LEU A 72 -23.45 -0.77 10.10
C LEU A 72 -24.51 -1.78 10.55
N TRP A 73 -24.14 -2.76 11.37
CA TRP A 73 -25.10 -3.74 11.90
C TRP A 73 -26.16 -3.10 12.80
N LYS A 74 -25.80 -2.06 13.57
CA LYS A 74 -26.75 -1.31 14.42
C LYS A 74 -27.68 -0.37 13.63
N LEU A 75 -27.33 -0.04 12.38
CA LEU A 75 -28.15 0.77 11.48
C LEU A 75 -29.18 -0.05 10.71
N LYS A 76 -29.12 -1.38 10.79
CA LYS A 76 -30.14 -2.32 10.31
C LYS A 76 -31.25 -2.49 11.36
#